data_AF-R7EN69-F1
#
_entry.id   AF-R7EN69-F1
#
_cell.length_a   1.000
_cell.length_b   1.000
_cell.length_c   1.000
_cell.angle_alpha   90.00
_cell.angle_beta   90.00
_cell.angle_gamma   90.00
#
_symmetry.space_group_name_H-M   'P 1'
#
loop_
_entity.id
_entity.type
_entity.pdbx_description
1 polymer ?
#
loop_
_entity_poly.entity_id
_entity_poly.type
_entity_poly.pdbx_seq_one_letter_code
_entity_poly.pdbx_strand_id
1 'polypeptide(L)'
;MKLYFGNAVTSATTGMILIMLGFIGYSVYNRENIQYWGRRTALLLIFGLVVCCFAAARDGLDKTIQHTIDGSCAPGIFPLISIPTVVGCIGALFIIIAAIATPAAKTQQVREVWFYIMSGGAVMKIATMEIARIFMR
;
A
#
# COMPACT_ATOMS: atom_id res chain seq x y z
N MET A 1 -0.98 -8.36 -21.66
CA MET A 1 -0.11 -7.21 -21.24
C MET A 1 -0.85 -5.88 -21.05
N LYS A 2 -2.05 -5.65 -21.63
CA LYS A 2 -2.81 -4.39 -21.41
C LYS A 2 -3.19 -4.10 -19.95
N LEU A 3 -3.26 -5.11 -19.07
CA LEU A 3 -3.70 -4.94 -17.68
C LEU A 3 -2.74 -4.12 -16.82
N TYR A 4 -1.43 -4.29 -17.06
CA TYR A 4 -0.36 -3.63 -16.31
C TYR A 4 0.38 -2.58 -17.13
N PHE A 5 0.37 -2.68 -18.46
CA PHE A 5 1.06 -1.76 -19.37
C PHE A 5 0.12 -0.97 -20.30
N GLY A 6 -1.17 -0.90 -19.98
CA GLY A 6 -2.17 -0.23 -20.82
C GLY A 6 -2.17 1.30 -20.72
N ASN A 7 -1.57 1.88 -19.68
CA ASN A 7 -1.48 3.32 -19.44
C ASN A 7 -0.18 3.62 -18.65
N ALA A 8 0.37 4.82 -18.83
CA ALA A 8 1.57 5.29 -18.11
C ALA A 8 1.40 5.22 -16.60
N VAL A 9 0.25 5.65 -16.07
CA VAL A 9 -0.06 5.59 -14.64
C VAL A 9 -0.13 4.13 -14.16
N THR A 10 -0.78 3.24 -14.91
CA THR A 10 -0.88 1.82 -14.55
C THR A 10 0.49 1.14 -14.52
N SER A 11 1.32 1.42 -15.53
CA SER A 11 2.69 0.89 -15.64
C SER A 11 3.57 1.38 -14.50
N ALA A 12 3.49 2.68 -14.19
CA ALA A 12 4.21 3.29 -13.07
C ALA A 12 3.78 2.67 -11.74
N THR A 13 2.47 2.57 -11.46
CA THR A 13 1.97 1.97 -10.21
C THR A 13 2.43 0.52 -10.06
N THR A 14 2.38 -0.28 -11.13
CA THR A 14 2.87 -1.67 -11.08
C THR A 14 4.37 -1.73 -10.81
N GLY A 15 5.19 -0.89 -11.46
CA GLY A 15 6.61 -0.80 -11.18
C GLY A 15 6.89 -0.41 -9.72
N MET A 16 6.17 0.58 -9.20
CA MET A 16 6.29 1.01 -7.81
C MET A 16 5.90 -0.08 -6.81
N ILE A 17 4.82 -0.83 -7.08
CA ILE A 17 4.42 -1.99 -6.27
C ILE A 17 5.54 -3.04 -6.25
N LEU A 18 6.11 -3.39 -7.42
CA LEU A 18 7.19 -4.37 -7.50
C LEU A 18 8.44 -3.90 -6.75
N ILE A 19 8.81 -2.62 -6.87
CA ILE A 19 9.92 -2.03 -6.11
C ILE A 19 9.65 -2.11 -4.60
N MET A 20 8.43 -1.84 -4.16
CA MET A 20 8.07 -1.89 -2.74
C MET A 20 8.13 -3.31 -2.20
N LEU A 21 7.58 -4.28 -2.93
CA LEU A 21 7.63 -5.70 -2.57
C LEU A 21 9.08 -6.22 -2.56
N GLY A 22 9.88 -5.80 -3.54
CA GLY A 22 11.32 -6.09 -3.59
C GLY A 22 12.07 -5.51 -2.39
N PHE A 23 11.75 -4.27 -1.98
CA PHE A 23 12.33 -3.65 -0.79
C PHE A 23 11.97 -4.38 0.49
N ILE A 24 10.70 -4.81 0.64
CA ILE A 24 10.25 -5.61 1.79
C ILE A 24 10.98 -6.96 1.78
N GLY A 25 10.97 -7.68 0.66
CA GLY A 25 11.61 -8.99 0.53
C GLY A 25 13.12 -8.94 0.79
N TYR A 26 13.81 -7.93 0.26
CA TYR A 26 15.22 -7.68 0.56
C TYR A 26 15.46 -7.41 2.05
N SER A 27 14.57 -6.66 2.69
CA SER A 27 14.68 -6.36 4.12
C SER A 27 14.50 -7.61 4.99
N VAL A 28 13.64 -8.55 4.57
CA VAL A 28 13.49 -9.86 5.24
C VAL A 28 14.71 -10.75 5.02
N TYR A 29 15.20 -10.84 3.78
CA TYR A 29 16.36 -11.67 3.44
C TYR A 29 17.63 -11.21 4.15
N ASN A 30 17.86 -9.90 4.19
CA ASN A 30 19.07 -9.31 4.76
C ASN A 30 18.87 -8.84 6.22
N ARG A 31 17.89 -9.38 6.95
CA ARG A 31 17.47 -8.89 8.28
C ARG A 31 18.61 -8.79 9.30
N GLU A 32 19.55 -9.74 9.26
CA GLU A 32 20.68 -9.83 10.21
C GLU A 32 21.71 -8.71 10.02
N ASN A 33 21.79 -8.15 8.81
CA ASN A 33 22.71 -7.08 8.47
C ASN A 33 22.09 -5.67 8.62
N ILE A 34 20.82 -5.57 9.04
CA ILE A 34 20.12 -4.28 9.17
C ILE A 34 20.39 -3.68 10.55
N GLN A 35 21.16 -2.58 10.56
CA GLN A 35 21.51 -1.85 11.79
C GLN A 35 20.41 -0.86 12.23
N TYR A 36 19.63 -0.31 11.28
CA TYR A 36 18.66 0.76 11.54
C TYR A 36 17.28 0.44 10.96
N TRP A 37 16.48 -0.32 11.72
CA TRP A 37 15.13 -0.69 11.32
C TRP A 37 14.20 0.52 11.18
N GLY A 38 14.33 1.53 12.06
CA GLY A 38 13.52 2.74 11.98
C GLY A 38 13.64 3.49 10.65
N ARG A 39 14.83 3.52 10.03
CA ARG A 39 15.03 4.14 8.70
C ARG A 39 14.36 3.32 7.61
N ARG A 40 14.41 1.98 7.70
CA ARG A 40 13.72 1.08 6.75
C ARG A 40 12.20 1.25 6.84
N THR A 41 11.66 1.38 8.05
CA THR A 41 10.23 1.64 8.28
C THR A 41 9.82 3.01 7.73
N ALA A 42 10.62 4.05 7.95
CA ALA A 42 10.33 5.38 7.40
C ALA A 42 10.33 5.38 5.86
N LEU A 43 11.30 4.70 5.24
CA LEU A 43 11.34 4.53 3.78
C LEU A 43 10.11 3.78 3.26
N LEU A 44 9.72 2.68 3.93
CA LEU A 44 8.53 1.92 3.58
C LEU A 44 7.25 2.77 3.69
N LEU A 45 7.13 3.58 4.75
CA LEU A 45 5.98 4.46 4.96
C LEU A 45 5.85 5.51 3.86
N ILE A 46 6.94 6.25 3.57
CA ILE A 46 6.92 7.32 2.57
C ILE A 46 6.66 6.75 1.18
N PHE A 47 7.40 5.70 0.80
CA PHE A 47 7.24 5.10 -0.50
C PHE A 47 5.86 4.42 -0.64
N GLY A 48 5.40 3.74 0.40
CA GLY A 48 4.07 3.12 0.44
C GLY A 48 2.93 4.14 0.32
N LEU A 49 3.07 5.33 0.92
CA LEU A 49 2.12 6.44 0.71
C LEU A 49 2.08 6.88 -0.74
N VAL A 50 3.23 7.07 -1.37
CA VAL A 50 3.32 7.41 -2.81
C VAL A 50 2.63 6.34 -3.64
N VAL A 51 2.94 5.06 -3.42
CA VAL A 51 2.30 3.93 -4.13
C VAL A 51 0.79 3.93 -3.90
N CYS A 52 0.32 4.18 -2.68
CA CYS A 52 -1.10 4.23 -2.34
C CYS A 52 -1.83 5.37 -3.08
N CYS A 53 -1.23 6.56 -3.17
CA CYS A 53 -1.81 7.68 -3.92
C CYS A 53 -1.93 7.38 -5.41
N PHE A 54 -0.87 6.81 -6.00
CA PHE A 54 -0.88 6.41 -7.41
C PHE A 54 -1.87 5.27 -7.69
N ALA A 55 -2.01 4.32 -6.76
CA ALA A 55 -3.02 3.27 -6.86
C ALA A 55 -4.45 3.86 -6.78
N ALA A 56 -4.70 4.78 -5.85
CA ALA A 56 -6.00 5.45 -5.72
C ALA A 56 -6.37 6.24 -6.99
N ALA A 57 -5.44 7.00 -7.56
CA ALA A 57 -5.66 7.74 -8.80
C ALA A 57 -5.85 6.81 -10.02
N ARG A 58 -5.08 5.72 -10.08
CA ARG A 58 -5.19 4.69 -11.13
C ARG A 58 -6.55 3.99 -11.11
N ASP A 59 -7.08 3.72 -9.92
CA ASP A 59 -8.33 2.99 -9.72
C ASP A 59 -9.55 3.90 -9.60
N GLY A 60 -9.34 5.23 -9.61
CA GLY A 60 -10.39 6.25 -9.62
C GLY A 60 -11.15 6.36 -8.31
N LEU A 61 -10.48 6.12 -7.17
CA LEU A 61 -11.13 6.14 -5.85
C LEU A 61 -11.70 7.53 -5.52
N ASP A 62 -11.02 8.58 -5.95
CA ASP A 62 -11.48 9.98 -5.88
C ASP A 62 -12.85 10.15 -6.56
N LYS A 63 -13.03 9.57 -7.76
CA LYS A 63 -14.29 9.60 -8.50
C LYS A 63 -15.37 8.77 -7.83
N THR A 64 -15.04 7.60 -7.28
CA THR A 64 -16.01 6.80 -6.49
C THR A 64 -16.53 7.60 -5.29
N ILE A 65 -15.65 8.31 -4.58
CA ILE A 65 -16.05 9.16 -3.44
C ILE A 65 -16.96 10.28 -3.93
N GLN A 66 -16.55 11.03 -4.96
CA GLN A 66 -17.33 12.13 -5.51
C GLN A 66 -18.70 11.67 -6.00
N HIS A 67 -18.78 10.60 -6.79
CA HIS A 67 -20.04 10.00 -7.21
C HIS A 67 -20.96 9.61 -6.04
N THR A 68 -20.39 9.14 -4.93
CA THR A 68 -21.16 8.75 -3.74
C THR A 68 -21.69 9.96 -2.97
N ILE A 69 -20.99 11.11 -3.03
CA ILE A 69 -21.39 12.35 -2.34
C ILE A 69 -22.46 13.09 -3.12
N ASP A 70 -22.24 13.35 -4.41
CA ASP A 70 -23.07 14.26 -5.20
C ASP A 70 -23.51 13.71 -6.57
N GLY A 71 -23.08 12.51 -6.95
CA GLY A 71 -23.44 11.88 -8.23
C GLY A 71 -22.87 12.60 -9.47
N SER A 72 -21.93 13.53 -9.31
CA SER A 72 -21.49 14.41 -10.40
C SER A 72 -20.58 13.76 -11.45
N CYS A 73 -19.99 12.60 -11.17
CA CYS A 73 -19.10 11.89 -12.08
C CYS A 73 -19.30 10.38 -12.03
N ALA A 74 -18.92 9.65 -13.09
CA ALA A 74 -18.99 8.19 -13.06
C ALA A 74 -18.03 7.60 -12.01
N PRO A 75 -18.44 6.55 -11.26
CA PRO A 75 -17.61 5.95 -10.22
C PRO A 75 -16.35 5.30 -10.79
N GLY A 76 -15.32 5.15 -9.94
CA GLY A 76 -14.11 4.41 -10.24
C GLY A 76 -14.33 2.90 -10.30
N ILE A 77 -13.23 2.13 -10.33
CA ILE A 77 -13.26 0.67 -10.53
C ILE A 77 -13.94 -0.05 -9.36
N PHE A 78 -13.76 0.46 -8.14
CA PHE A 78 -14.31 -0.13 -6.93
C PHE A 78 -15.40 0.77 -6.33
N PRO A 79 -16.52 0.20 -5.85
CA PRO A 79 -17.48 0.95 -5.05
C PRO A 79 -16.89 1.28 -3.67
N LEU A 80 -17.42 2.34 -3.04
CA LEU A 80 -16.86 2.89 -1.80
C LEU A 80 -16.88 1.85 -0.66
N ILE A 81 -17.97 1.10 -0.55
CA ILE A 81 -18.10 -0.03 0.38
C ILE A 81 -17.89 -1.32 -0.43
N SER A 82 -16.66 -1.82 -0.44
CA SER A 82 -16.28 -3.07 -1.10
C SER A 82 -15.23 -3.81 -0.28
N ILE A 83 -15.07 -5.12 -0.55
CA ILE A 83 -14.05 -5.94 0.14
C ILE A 83 -12.66 -5.29 0.02
N PRO A 84 -12.20 -4.83 -1.17
CA PRO A 84 -10.90 -4.20 -1.31
C PRO A 84 -10.76 -2.88 -0.54
N THR A 85 -11.80 -2.06 -0.47
CA THR A 85 -11.74 -0.79 0.27
C THR A 85 -11.73 -1.02 1.78
N VAL A 86 -12.54 -1.96 2.29
CA VAL A 86 -12.57 -2.32 3.72
C VAL A 86 -11.23 -2.91 4.17
N VAL A 87 -10.69 -3.89 3.44
CA VAL A 87 -9.35 -4.44 3.73
C VAL A 87 -8.27 -3.36 3.57
N GLY A 88 -8.45 -2.48 2.57
CA GLY A 88 -7.66 -1.27 2.37
C GLY A 88 -7.55 -0.39 3.61
N CYS A 89 -8.67 -0.18 4.31
CA CYS A 89 -8.76 0.60 5.54
C CYS A 89 -8.13 -0.12 6.73
N ILE A 90 -8.35 -1.43 6.88
CA ILE A 90 -7.73 -2.24 7.95
C ILE A 90 -6.20 -2.20 7.82
N GLY A 91 -5.68 -2.40 6.60
CA GLY A 91 -4.25 -2.28 6.35
C GLY A 91 -3.70 -0.88 6.62
N ALA A 92 -4.49 0.18 6.33
CA ALA A 92 -4.10 1.55 6.66
C ALA A 92 -3.98 1.76 8.17
N LEU A 93 -4.90 1.19 8.95
CA LEU A 93 -4.86 1.25 10.41
C LEU A 93 -3.56 0.63 10.95
N PHE A 94 -3.17 -0.55 10.46
CA PHE A 94 -1.89 -1.16 10.86
C PHE A 94 -0.67 -0.31 10.52
N ILE A 95 -0.66 0.31 9.34
CA ILE A 95 0.41 1.22 8.91
C ILE A 95 0.48 2.44 9.84
N ILE A 96 -0.66 3.04 10.19
CA ILE A 96 -0.71 4.22 11.09
C ILE A 96 -0.20 3.85 12.49
N ILE A 97 -0.67 2.74 13.05
CA ILE A 97 -0.21 2.27 14.37
C ILE A 97 1.30 2.05 14.35
N ALA A 98 1.82 1.36 13.34
CA ALA A 98 3.26 1.12 13.20
C ALA A 98 4.06 2.41 12.98
N ALA A 99 3.52 3.38 12.22
CA ALA A 99 4.16 4.66 11.98
C ALA A 99 4.33 5.49 13.26
N ILE A 100 3.33 5.47 14.16
CA ILE A 100 3.37 6.19 15.44
C ILE A 100 4.25 5.43 16.45
N ALA A 101 4.19 4.10 16.47
CA ALA A 101 4.89 3.30 17.45
C ALA A 101 6.40 3.11 17.13
N THR A 102 6.80 3.16 15.87
CA THR A 102 8.22 2.98 15.46
C THR A 102 9.16 4.04 16.06
N PRO A 103 8.83 5.35 16.05
CA PRO A 103 9.64 6.37 16.73
C PRO A 103 9.73 6.18 18.24
N ALA A 104 8.65 5.71 18.87
CA ALA A 104 8.58 5.47 20.31
C ALA A 104 9.39 4.22 20.77
N ALA A 105 9.70 3.31 19.84
CA ALA A 105 10.45 2.10 20.12
C ALA A 105 11.92 2.39 20.46
N LYS A 106 12.35 1.91 21.63
CA LYS A 106 13.70 2.11 22.18
C LYS A 106 14.74 1.13 21.64
N THR A 107 14.33 -0.06 21.18
CA THR A 107 15.23 -1.11 20.71
C THR A 107 15.06 -1.38 19.21
N GLN A 108 16.13 -1.84 18.55
CA GLN A 108 16.06 -2.20 17.12
C GLN A 108 15.15 -3.40 16.88
N GLN A 109 15.11 -4.37 17.79
CA GLN A 109 14.20 -5.53 17.70
C GLN A 109 12.73 -5.11 17.71
N VAL A 110 12.34 -4.13 18.54
CA VAL A 110 10.95 -3.64 18.54
C VAL A 110 10.65 -2.85 17.25
N ARG A 111 11.61 -2.09 16.73
CA ARG A 111 11.47 -1.40 15.44
C ARG A 111 11.35 -2.36 14.26
N GLU A 112 12.03 -3.50 14.32
CA GLU A 112 11.88 -4.60 13.36
C GLU A 112 10.46 -5.18 13.39
N VAL A 113 9.89 -5.42 14.58
CA VAL A 113 8.50 -5.88 14.71
C VAL A 113 7.54 -4.87 14.09
N TRP A 114 7.71 -3.57 14.35
CA TRP A 114 6.88 -2.53 13.74
C TRP A 114 7.05 -2.43 12.23
N PHE A 115 8.26 -2.66 11.72
CA PHE A 115 8.50 -2.81 10.28
C PHE A 115 7.66 -3.96 9.71
N TYR A 116 7.64 -5.13 10.35
CA TYR A 116 6.85 -6.26 9.87
C TYR A 116 5.35 -5.98 9.92
N ILE A 117 4.84 -5.35 10.98
CA ILE A 117 3.42 -4.94 11.07
C ILE A 117 3.05 -3.98 9.93
N MET A 118 3.89 -2.96 9.68
CA MET A 118 3.69 -2.02 8.59
C MET A 118 3.74 -2.72 7.22
N SER A 119 4.72 -3.59 7.00
CA SER A 119 4.89 -4.32 5.76
C SER A 119 3.73 -5.28 5.50
N GLY A 120 3.23 -5.96 6.55
CA GLY A 120 2.05 -6.81 6.49
C GLY A 120 0.80 -6.03 6.09
N GLY A 121 0.57 -4.86 6.71
CA GLY A 121 -0.51 -3.96 6.31
C GLY A 121 -0.40 -3.53 4.85
N ALA A 122 0.79 -3.14 4.40
CA ALA A 122 1.03 -2.70 3.02
C ALA A 122 0.83 -3.83 1.99
N VAL A 123 1.36 -5.03 2.27
CA VAL A 123 1.22 -6.21 1.40
C VAL A 123 -0.24 -6.66 1.34
N MET A 124 -0.94 -6.70 2.48
CA MET A 124 -2.36 -7.03 2.53
C MET A 124 -3.19 -6.10 1.64
N LYS A 125 -2.98 -4.78 1.74
CA LYS A 125 -3.66 -3.80 0.88
C LYS A 125 -3.42 -4.06 -0.61
N ILE A 126 -2.15 -4.23 -0.99
CA ILE A 126 -1.78 -4.45 -2.39
C ILE A 126 -2.35 -5.74 -2.91
N ALA A 127 -2.19 -6.84 -2.17
CA ALA A 127 -2.67 -8.16 -2.57
C ALA A 127 -4.18 -8.13 -2.82
N THR A 128 -4.98 -7.58 -1.88
CA THR A 128 -6.43 -7.52 -2.06
C THR A 128 -6.85 -6.66 -3.24
N MET A 129 -6.23 -5.47 -3.42
CA MET A 129 -6.56 -4.59 -4.54
C MET A 129 -6.21 -5.20 -5.89
N GLU A 130 -4.99 -5.76 -6.03
CA GLU A 130 -4.54 -6.36 -7.29
C GLU A 130 -5.30 -7.65 -7.62
N ILE A 131 -5.61 -8.50 -6.63
CA ILE A 131 -6.44 -9.70 -6.82
C ILE A 131 -7.84 -9.30 -7.29
N ALA A 132 -8.46 -8.33 -6.62
CA ALA A 132 -9.81 -7.89 -7.00
C ALA A 132 -9.84 -7.25 -8.40
N ARG A 133 -8.76 -6.57 -8.81
CA ARG A 133 -8.59 -6.07 -10.19
C ARG A 133 -8.50 -7.18 -11.24
N ILE A 134 -7.90 -8.33 -10.91
CA ILE A 134 -7.81 -9.48 -11.81
C ILE A 134 -9.20 -10.12 -11.99
N PHE A 135 -10.03 -10.15 -10.94
CA PHE A 135 -11.36 -10.76 -11.02
C PHE A 135 -12.43 -9.87 -11.66
N MET A 136 -12.33 -8.54 -11.55
CA MET A 136 -13.36 -7.63 -12.07
C MET A 136 -13.13 -7.15 -13.51
N ARG A 137 -12.05 -7.55 -14.18
CA ARG A 137 -11.67 -7.03 -15.50
C ARG A 137 -11.21 -8.13 -16.43
#